data_AF-A0A6N1C7N1-F1
#
_entry.id   AF-A0A6N1C7N1-F1
#
_cell.length_a   1.000
_cell.length_b   1.000
_cell.length_c   1.000
_cell.angle_alpha   90.00
_cell.angle_beta   90.00
_cell.angle_gamma   90.00
#
_symmetry.space_group_name_H-M   'P 1'
#
loop_
_entity.id
_entity.type
_entity.pdbx_description
1 polymer ?
#
loop_
_entity_poly.entity_id
_entity_poly.type
_entity_poly.pdbx_seq_one_letter_code
_entity_poly.pdbx_strand_id
1 'polypeptide(L)'
;MRIVAMALTMALLAGCATANETFGMGQLCGRQPYCGAATDIEIIKGSTNDNDVYSRALAPFAIIDLPFSIVADTLILPYTIFHMRPAEE
;
A
#
# COMPACT_ATOMS: atom_id res chain seq x y z
N MET A 1 25.09 4.97 11.64
CA MET A 1 24.61 3.62 11.27
C MET A 1 23.26 3.26 11.89
N ARG A 2 23.02 3.48 13.19
CA ARG A 2 21.73 3.15 13.84
C ARG A 2 20.51 3.85 13.21
N ILE A 3 20.62 5.14 12.91
CA ILE A 3 19.53 5.92 12.29
C ILE A 3 19.22 5.41 10.87
N VAL A 4 20.25 5.06 10.11
CA VAL A 4 20.09 4.50 8.75
C VAL A 4 19.42 3.13 8.81
N ALA A 5 19.83 2.27 9.75
CA ALA A 5 19.18 0.98 9.97
C ALA A 5 17.72 1.13 10.42
N MET A 6 17.43 2.09 11.31
CA MET A 6 16.06 2.36 11.77
C MET A 6 15.17 2.89 10.65
N ALA A 7 15.68 3.84 9.85
CA ALA A 7 14.98 4.38 8.69
C ALA A 7 14.76 3.30 7.62
N LEU A 8 15.75 2.42 7.40
CA LEU A 8 15.63 1.28 6.48
C LEU A 8 14.61 0.27 6.99
N THR A 9 14.59 -0.05 8.29
CA THR A 9 13.55 -0.92 8.87
C THR A 9 12.17 -0.27 8.83
N MET A 10 12.06 1.03 9.07
CA MET A 10 10.79 1.75 8.93
C MET A 10 10.33 1.80 7.48
N ALA A 11 11.25 1.94 6.53
CA ALA A 11 10.95 1.87 5.10
C ALA A 11 10.57 0.45 4.64
N LEU A 12 11.15 -0.59 5.26
CA LEU A 12 10.77 -1.99 5.03
C LEU A 12 9.44 -2.38 5.70
N LEU A 13 9.06 -1.65 6.77
CA LEU A 13 7.80 -1.85 7.50
C LEU A 13 6.67 -0.94 7.01
N ALA A 14 6.99 0.13 6.31
CA ALA A 14 6.01 0.96 5.61
C ALA A 14 5.64 0.20 4.35
N GLY A 15 4.49 -0.49 4.34
CA GLY A 15 4.04 -1.25 3.18
C GLY A 15 4.28 -0.47 1.89
N CYS A 16 4.93 -1.11 0.91
CA CYS A 16 5.31 -0.47 -0.35
C CYS A 16 4.08 0.12 -1.04
N ALA A 17 2.96 -0.61 -0.99
CA ALA A 17 1.67 -0.15 -1.50
C ALA A 17 1.21 1.15 -0.79
N THR A 18 1.22 1.19 0.55
CA THR A 18 0.85 2.40 1.31
C THR A 18 1.71 3.61 0.95
N ALA A 19 3.03 3.43 0.83
CA ALA A 19 3.95 4.50 0.48
C ALA A 19 3.70 5.04 -0.95
N ASN A 20 3.49 4.13 -1.92
CA ASN A 20 3.19 4.49 -3.30
C ASN A 20 1.86 5.24 -3.43
N GLU A 21 0.83 4.78 -2.73
CA GLU A 21 -0.50 5.39 -2.80
C GLU A 21 -0.59 6.72 -2.05
N THR A 22 0.20 6.89 -0.98
CA THR A 22 0.17 8.11 -0.15
C THR A 22 1.07 9.24 -0.67
N PHE A 23 2.28 8.89 -1.11
CA PHE A 23 3.34 9.85 -1.49
C PHE A 23 3.76 9.77 -2.96
N GLY A 24 3.46 8.66 -3.63
CA GLY A 24 3.71 8.47 -5.05
C GLY A 24 2.61 9.06 -5.91
N MET A 25 2.33 8.40 -7.04
CA MET A 25 1.34 8.86 -8.01
C MET A 25 -0.11 8.52 -7.63
N GLY A 26 -0.36 7.81 -6.50
CA GLY A 26 -1.71 7.48 -6.03
C GLY A 26 -2.57 6.81 -7.10
N GLN A 27 -2.04 5.77 -7.73
CA GLN A 27 -2.53 5.27 -9.02
C GLN A 27 -3.82 4.46 -8.92
N LEU A 28 -4.15 3.92 -7.75
CA LEU A 28 -5.27 2.99 -7.60
C LEU A 28 -6.39 3.57 -6.74
N CYS A 29 -6.07 4.13 -5.58
CA CYS A 29 -7.09 4.65 -4.65
C CYS A 29 -6.76 6.01 -4.02
N GLY A 30 -5.52 6.50 -4.19
CA GLY A 30 -5.11 7.82 -3.71
C GLY A 30 -5.14 7.92 -2.17
N ARG A 31 -5.45 9.11 -1.63
CA ARG A 31 -5.49 9.33 -0.17
C ARG A 31 -6.80 8.85 0.45
N GLN A 32 -7.01 7.54 0.51
CA GLN A 32 -8.12 6.92 1.21
C GLN A 32 -7.63 6.05 2.39
N PRO A 33 -8.43 5.88 3.46
CA PRO A 33 -8.12 4.94 4.53
C PRO A 33 -7.91 3.53 3.98
N TYR A 34 -6.86 2.86 4.46
CA TYR A 34 -6.53 1.48 4.08
C TYR A 34 -6.29 1.23 2.58
N CYS A 35 -5.89 2.26 1.83
CA CYS A 35 -5.66 2.17 0.39
C CYS A 35 -4.47 1.25 0.03
N GLY A 36 -3.40 1.22 0.84
CA GLY A 36 -2.28 0.30 0.61
C GLY A 36 -2.71 -1.17 0.73
N ALA A 37 -3.41 -1.50 1.83
CA ALA A 37 -3.94 -2.84 2.03
C ALA A 37 -4.99 -3.23 0.98
N ALA A 38 -5.82 -2.28 0.54
CA ALA A 38 -6.79 -2.51 -0.54
C ALA A 38 -6.09 -2.84 -1.87
N THR A 39 -5.02 -2.10 -2.20
CA THR A 39 -4.18 -2.33 -3.38
C THR A 39 -3.59 -3.74 -3.37
N ASP A 40 -3.01 -4.17 -2.25
CA ASP A 40 -2.45 -5.51 -2.12
C ASP A 40 -3.52 -6.59 -2.33
N ILE A 41 -4.71 -6.38 -1.75
CA ILE A 41 -5.85 -7.29 -1.93
C ILE A 41 -6.30 -7.37 -3.39
N GLU A 42 -6.31 -6.26 -4.12
CA GLU A 42 -6.67 -6.23 -5.54
C GLU A 42 -5.66 -7.00 -6.39
N ILE A 43 -4.35 -6.82 -6.16
CA ILE A 43 -3.30 -7.58 -6.84
C ILE A 43 -3.46 -9.09 -6.55
N ILE A 44 -3.70 -9.45 -5.28
CA ILE A 44 -3.91 -10.86 -4.90
C ILE A 44 -5.16 -11.43 -5.58
N LYS A 45 -6.26 -10.69 -5.62
CA LYS A 45 -7.49 -11.12 -6.31
C LYS A 45 -7.25 -11.26 -7.82
N GLY A 46 -6.60 -10.29 -8.45
CA GLY A 46 -6.25 -10.31 -9.88
C GLY A 46 -5.43 -11.54 -10.25
N SER A 47 -4.56 -12.01 -9.34
CA SER A 47 -3.74 -13.21 -9.57
C SER A 47 -4.55 -14.49 -9.79
N THR A 48 -5.77 -14.55 -9.26
CA THR A 48 -6.69 -15.68 -9.43
C THR A 48 -7.31 -15.73 -10.83
N ASN A 49 -7.22 -14.64 -11.59
CA ASN A 49 -7.66 -14.57 -12.99
C ASN A 49 -6.55 -15.09 -13.93
N ASP A 50 -6.88 -16.05 -14.79
CA ASP A 50 -5.94 -16.65 -15.75
C ASP A 50 -5.31 -15.68 -16.76
N ASN A 51 -5.98 -14.55 -17.02
CA ASN A 51 -5.56 -13.59 -18.03
C ASN A 51 -4.74 -12.42 -17.47
N ASP A 52 -4.59 -12.30 -16.15
CA ASP A 52 -3.87 -11.20 -15.51
C ASP A 52 -2.45 -11.61 -15.09
N VAL A 53 -1.56 -11.61 -16.09
CA VAL A 53 -0.15 -11.99 -15.93
C VAL A 53 0.59 -11.07 -14.96
N TYR A 54 0.23 -9.79 -14.91
CA TYR A 54 0.88 -8.80 -14.05
C TYR A 54 0.54 -9.05 -12.58
N SER A 55 -0.74 -9.22 -12.26
CA SER A 55 -1.18 -9.52 -10.89
C SER A 55 -0.61 -10.85 -10.38
N ARG A 56 -0.44 -11.86 -11.24
CA ARG A 56 0.24 -13.13 -10.88
C ARG A 56 1.71 -12.94 -10.53
N ALA A 57 2.43 -12.14 -11.31
CA ALA A 57 3.83 -11.86 -11.05
C ALA A 57 4.02 -11.08 -9.75
N LEU A 58 3.08 -10.18 -9.41
CA LEU A 58 3.15 -9.31 -8.25
C LEU A 58 2.53 -9.92 -6.98
N ALA A 59 1.64 -10.91 -7.09
CA ALA A 59 0.96 -11.51 -5.94
C ALA A 59 1.87 -12.02 -4.82
N PRO A 60 3.02 -12.68 -5.08
CA PRO A 60 3.92 -13.07 -4.00
C PRO A 60 4.43 -11.88 -3.19
N PHE A 61 4.67 -10.74 -3.85
CA PHE A 61 5.09 -9.51 -3.18
C PHE A 61 3.92 -8.87 -2.42
N ALA A 62 2.74 -8.79 -3.03
CA ALA A 62 1.54 -8.25 -2.37
C ALA A 62 1.13 -9.07 -1.13
N ILE A 63 1.30 -10.41 -1.15
CA ILE A 63 1.05 -11.27 0.01
C ILE A 63 2.00 -10.93 1.17
N ILE A 64 3.27 -10.66 0.86
CA ILE A 64 4.28 -10.30 1.86
C ILE A 64 4.05 -8.85 2.35
N ASP A 65 3.66 -7.94 1.46
CA ASP A 65 3.49 -6.51 1.75
C ASP A 65 2.20 -6.24 2.53
N LEU A 66 1.12 -6.99 2.29
CA LEU A 66 -0.19 -6.81 2.92
C LEU A 66 -0.16 -6.57 4.45
N PRO A 67 0.51 -7.38 5.28
CA PRO A 67 0.58 -7.10 6.72
C PRO A 67 1.29 -5.78 7.04
N PHE A 68 2.31 -5.40 6.27
CA PHE A 68 3.01 -4.13 6.44
C PHE A 68 2.16 -2.96 5.95
N SER A 69 1.41 -3.11 4.87
CA SER A 69 0.44 -2.13 4.38
C SER A 69 -0.68 -1.89 5.39
N ILE A 70 -1.21 -2.93 6.05
CA ILE A 70 -2.20 -2.77 7.13
C ILE A 70 -1.64 -1.96 8.30
N VAL A 71 -0.40 -2.26 8.73
CA VAL A 71 0.25 -1.52 9.83
C VAL A 71 0.51 -0.08 9.41
N ALA A 72 1.06 0.13 8.22
CA ALA A 72 1.37 1.45 7.70
C ALA A 72 0.10 2.30 7.53
N ASP A 73 -0.94 1.76 6.90
CA ASP A 73 -2.25 2.41 6.73
C ASP A 73 -2.86 2.81 8.07
N THR A 74 -2.73 1.95 9.09
CA THR A 74 -3.22 2.26 10.45
C THR A 74 -2.40 3.37 11.10
N LEU A 75 -1.08 3.40 10.92
CA LEU A 75 -0.20 4.45 11.46
C LEU A 75 -0.45 5.81 10.78
N ILE A 76 -0.74 5.82 9.48
CA ILE A 76 -1.05 7.04 8.73
C ILE A 76 -2.54 7.38 8.73
N LEU A 77 -3.39 6.57 9.37
CA LEU A 77 -4.84 6.77 9.39
C LEU A 77 -5.27 8.18 9.83
N PRO A 78 -4.68 8.79 10.89
CA PRO A 78 -5.01 10.16 11.26
C PRO A 78 -4.68 11.14 10.12
N TYR A 79 -3.54 10.96 9.46
CA TYR A 79 -3.13 11.81 8.36
C TYR A 79 -4.09 11.69 7.16
N THR A 80 -4.45 10.46 6.77
CA THR A 80 -5.33 10.20 5.63
C THR A 80 -6.73 10.73 5.87
N ILE A 81 -7.29 10.60 7.07
CA ILE A 81 -8.62 11.15 7.42
C ILE A 81 -8.66 12.68 7.26
N PHE A 82 -7.60 13.40 7.63
CA PHE A 82 -7.58 14.87 7.56
C PHE A 82 -7.13 15.44 6.20
N HIS A 83 -6.51 14.63 5.33
CA HIS A 83 -5.91 15.09 4.07
C HIS A 83 -6.39 14.31 2.83
N MET A 84 -7.42 13.48 2.98
CA MET A 84 -8.13 12.86 1.86
C MET A 84 -8.78 13.95 1.01
N ARG A 85 -8.61 13.89 -0.32
CA ARG A 85 -9.41 14.74 -1.21
C ARG A 85 -10.84 14.17 -1.20
N PRO A 86 -11.88 15.00 -1.02
CA PRO A 86 -13.24 14.53 -1.25
C PRO A 86 -13.32 14.00 -2.69
N ALA A 87 -13.97 12.86 -2.87
CA ALA A 87 -14.31 12.40 -4.21
C ALA A 87 -15.12 13.54 -4.86
N GLU A 88 -14.66 14.03 -6.01
CA GLU A 88 -15.46 14.95 -6.80
C GLU A 88 -16.77 14.22 -7.14
N GLU A 89 -17.90 14.74 -6.66
CA GLU A 89 -19.25 14.28 -7.01
C GLU A 89 -19.57 14.53 -8.48
#